data_AF-A0A3N5I6F9-F1
#
_entry.id   AF-A0A3N5I6F9-F1
#
_cell.length_a   1.000
_cell.length_b   1.000
_cell.length_c   1.000
_cell.angle_alpha   90.00
_cell.angle_beta   90.00
_cell.angle_gamma   90.00
#
_symmetry.space_group_name_H-M   'P 1'
#
loop_
_entity.id
_entity.type
_entity.pdbx_description
1 polymer ?
#
loop_
_entity_poly.entity_id
_entity_poly.type
_entity_poly.pdbx_seq_one_letter_code
_entity_poly.pdbx_strand_id
1 'polypeptide(L)'
;MKKTLLILAAFCAFIAGSAFAQDQHQHRRPDNIKQYLEHLDSTERDRYQKPAEVIEALKLKPGMAVADLGSGSGYFTRRFVEAVTETGMVYAIDVEPEMLAYAKESMHPHA
;
A
#
# COMPACT_ATOMS: atom_id res chain seq x y z
N MET A 1 -33.33 -30.56 -1.32
CA MET A 1 -32.47 -30.60 -0.11
C MET A 1 -31.11 -31.25 -0.36
N LYS A 2 -30.99 -32.42 -1.04
CA LYS A 2 -29.69 -33.07 -1.30
C LYS A 2 -28.80 -32.37 -2.36
N LYS A 3 -29.40 -31.67 -3.34
CA LYS A 3 -28.67 -30.94 -4.40
C LYS A 3 -28.03 -29.64 -3.89
N THR A 4 -28.64 -28.98 -2.90
CA THR A 4 -28.13 -27.75 -2.29
C THR A 4 -26.86 -27.99 -1.47
N LEU A 5 -26.73 -29.18 -0.86
CA LEU A 5 -25.55 -29.58 -0.08
C LEU A 5 -24.33 -29.88 -0.96
N LEU A 6 -24.55 -30.38 -2.17
CA LEU A 6 -23.47 -30.66 -3.14
C LEU A 6 -22.88 -29.39 -3.76
N ILE A 7 -23.69 -28.34 -3.95
CA ILE A 7 -23.22 -27.05 -4.46
C ILE A 7 -22.34 -26.33 -3.42
N LEU A 8 -22.65 -26.46 -2.13
CA LEU A 8 -21.85 -25.87 -1.06
C LEU A 8 -20.48 -26.55 -0.90
N ALA A 9 -20.41 -27.87 -1.07
CA ALA A 9 -19.15 -28.61 -1.02
C ALA A 9 -18.20 -28.27 -2.19
N ALA A 10 -18.74 -28.05 -3.38
CA ALA A 10 -17.94 -27.63 -4.55
C ALA A 10 -17.39 -26.21 -4.39
N PHE A 11 -18.11 -25.32 -3.69
CA PHE A 11 -17.67 -23.95 -3.42
C PHE A 11 -16.51 -23.90 -2.40
N CYS A 12 -16.52 -24.76 -1.38
CA CYS A 12 -15.41 -24.87 -0.43
C CYS A 12 -14.13 -25.40 -1.08
N ALA A 13 -14.23 -26.34 -2.03
CA ALA A 13 -13.08 -26.88 -2.74
C ALA A 13 -12.41 -25.85 -3.67
N PHE A 14 -13.19 -24.90 -4.23
CA PHE A 14 -12.65 -23.83 -5.07
C PHE A 14 -11.89 -22.77 -4.25
N ILE A 15 -12.31 -22.51 -3.01
CA ILE A 15 -11.62 -21.58 -2.09
C ILE A 15 -10.31 -22.18 -1.57
N ALA A 16 -10.24 -23.50 -1.37
CA ALA A 16 -9.03 -24.17 -0.87
C ALA A 16 -7.91 -24.26 -1.93
N GLY A 17 -8.24 -24.30 -3.23
CA GLY A 17 -7.25 -24.41 -4.30
C GLY A 17 -6.39 -23.16 -4.50
N SER A 18 -6.92 -21.98 -4.22
CA SER A 18 -6.21 -20.70 -4.35
C SER A 18 -5.21 -20.45 -3.21
N ALA A 19 -5.34 -21.12 -2.06
CA ALA A 19 -4.41 -20.96 -0.94
C ALA A 19 -3.02 -21.57 -1.20
N PHE A 20 -2.91 -22.55 -2.11
CA PHE A 20 -1.64 -23.23 -2.42
C PHE A 20 -0.87 -22.61 -3.59
N ALA A 21 -1.48 -21.68 -4.34
CA ALA A 21 -0.87 -21.06 -5.52
C ALA A 21 -0.26 -19.68 -5.25
N GLN A 22 -0.33 -19.17 -4.02
CA GLN A 22 0.41 -17.98 -3.64
C GLN A 22 1.86 -18.38 -3.45
N ASP A 23 2.61 -18.35 -4.56
CA ASP A 23 4.07 -18.34 -4.57
C ASP A 23 4.52 -17.42 -3.44
N GLN A 24 5.22 -17.99 -2.45
CA GLN A 24 5.91 -17.21 -1.45
C GLN A 24 7.07 -16.51 -2.18
N HIS A 25 6.76 -15.46 -2.95
CA HIS A 25 7.67 -14.35 -3.14
C HIS A 25 7.94 -13.78 -1.76
N GLN A 26 8.89 -14.43 -1.08
CA GLN A 26 9.47 -13.99 0.16
C GLN A 26 9.78 -12.51 -0.02
N HIS A 27 9.17 -11.66 0.80
CA HIS A 27 9.47 -10.23 0.85
C HIS A 27 10.99 -10.10 1.00
N ARG A 28 11.70 -9.87 -0.11
CA ARG A 28 13.14 -9.64 -0.08
C ARG A 28 13.30 -8.21 0.36
N ARG A 29 13.66 -8.04 1.62
CA ARG A 29 14.30 -6.82 2.11
C ARG A 29 15.35 -6.41 1.07
N PRO A 30 15.35 -5.14 0.61
CA PRO A 30 16.37 -4.69 -0.32
C PRO A 30 17.75 -4.85 0.30
N ASP A 31 18.72 -5.38 -0.46
CA ASP A 31 20.11 -5.52 0.01
C ASP A 31 20.74 -4.15 0.35
N ASN A 32 20.27 -3.09 -0.33
CA ASN A 32 20.65 -1.70 -0.07
C ASN A 32 19.41 -0.81 0.04
N ILE A 33 18.98 -0.58 1.28
CA ILE A 33 17.79 0.23 1.57
C ILE A 33 17.93 1.67 1.12
N LYS A 34 19.12 2.28 1.23
CA LYS A 34 19.33 3.68 0.81
C LYS A 34 19.10 3.85 -0.68
N GLN A 35 19.72 2.99 -1.50
CA GLN A 35 19.53 3.00 -2.94
C GLN A 35 18.07 2.72 -3.33
N TYR A 36 17.42 1.84 -2.59
CA TYR A 36 16.01 1.54 -2.83
C TYR A 36 15.10 2.74 -2.49
N LEU A 37 15.34 3.45 -1.39
CA LEU A 37 14.63 4.69 -1.03
C LEU A 37 14.81 5.77 -2.09
N GLU A 38 16.05 5.98 -2.58
CA GLU A 38 16.33 6.92 -3.68
C GLU A 38 15.54 6.56 -4.95
N HIS A 39 15.44 5.27 -5.26
CA HIS A 39 14.60 4.81 -6.36
C HIS A 39 13.12 5.11 -6.09
N LEU A 40 12.60 4.79 -4.90
CA LEU A 40 11.20 5.02 -4.52
C LEU A 40 10.79 6.50 -4.54
N ASP A 41 11.70 7.43 -4.26
CA ASP A 41 11.42 8.87 -4.33
C ASP A 41 11.81 9.53 -5.65
N SER A 42 12.31 8.76 -6.63
CA SER A 42 12.66 9.29 -7.94
C SER A 42 11.44 9.92 -8.63
N THR A 43 11.62 11.14 -9.14
CA THR A 43 10.59 11.88 -9.89
C THR A 43 10.18 11.18 -11.19
N GLU A 44 11.03 10.33 -11.76
CA GLU A 44 10.67 9.50 -12.92
C GLU A 44 9.52 8.54 -12.60
N ARG A 45 9.33 8.20 -11.32
CA ARG A 45 8.22 7.33 -10.91
C ARG A 45 6.85 7.93 -11.17
N ASP A 46 6.74 9.26 -11.12
CA ASP A 46 5.48 9.95 -11.37
C ASP A 46 4.94 9.64 -12.78
N ARG A 47 5.83 9.39 -13.76
CA ARG A 47 5.44 9.11 -15.14
C ARG A 47 4.64 7.82 -15.30
N TYR A 48 4.95 6.80 -14.50
CA TYR A 48 4.28 5.49 -14.61
C TYR A 48 3.33 5.23 -13.44
N GLN A 49 3.60 5.78 -12.25
CA GLN A 49 2.69 5.69 -11.10
C GLN A 49 1.49 6.63 -11.20
N LYS A 50 1.62 7.73 -11.97
CA LYS A 50 0.54 8.68 -12.23
C LYS A 50 -0.18 9.12 -10.94
N PRO A 51 0.55 9.66 -9.95
CA PRO A 51 0.01 9.84 -8.61
C PRO A 51 -1.21 10.76 -8.58
N ALA A 52 -1.27 11.79 -9.44
CA ALA A 52 -2.44 12.66 -9.55
C ALA A 52 -3.69 11.90 -10.00
N GLU A 53 -3.57 11.03 -11.00
CA GLU A 53 -4.67 10.19 -11.49
C GLU A 53 -5.14 9.21 -10.40
N VAL A 54 -4.21 8.66 -9.61
CA VAL A 54 -4.54 7.78 -8.48
C VAL A 54 -5.35 8.52 -7.42
N ILE A 55 -4.89 9.72 -7.01
CA ILE A 55 -5.59 10.53 -6.00
C ILE A 55 -6.99 10.92 -6.50
N GLU A 56 -7.11 11.33 -7.76
CA GLU A 56 -8.40 11.65 -8.38
C GLU A 56 -9.35 10.45 -8.40
N ALA A 57 -8.85 9.27 -8.80
CA ALA A 57 -9.64 8.05 -8.88
C ALA A 57 -10.17 7.58 -7.52
N LEU A 58 -9.37 7.76 -6.45
CA LEU A 58 -9.75 7.40 -5.09
C LEU A 58 -10.85 8.29 -4.50
N LYS A 59 -11.04 9.51 -5.06
CA LYS A 59 -12.06 10.48 -4.62
C LYS A 59 -12.04 10.70 -3.10
N LEU A 60 -10.83 10.77 -2.55
CA LEU A 60 -10.60 11.03 -1.13
C LEU A 60 -11.25 12.36 -0.74
N LYS A 61 -11.76 12.41 0.48
CA LYS A 61 -12.42 13.60 1.02
C LYS A 61 -11.76 14.01 2.34
N PRO A 62 -11.82 15.30 2.69
CA PRO A 62 -11.49 15.76 4.03
C PRO A 62 -12.15 14.90 5.11
N GLY A 63 -11.39 14.48 6.11
CA GLY A 63 -11.91 13.69 7.23
C GLY A 63 -11.86 12.18 7.04
N MET A 64 -11.46 11.68 5.87
CA MET A 64 -11.33 10.23 5.66
C MET A 64 -10.11 9.64 6.38
N ALA A 65 -10.27 8.39 6.82
CA ALA A 65 -9.16 7.55 7.25
C ALA A 65 -8.67 6.70 6.06
N VAL A 66 -7.36 6.70 5.81
CA VAL A 66 -6.72 5.97 4.70
C VAL A 66 -5.61 5.08 5.26
N ALA A 67 -5.50 3.85 4.75
CA ALA A 67 -4.35 2.98 5.01
C ALA A 67 -3.47 2.91 3.76
N ASP A 68 -2.21 3.31 3.87
CA ASP A 68 -1.19 3.15 2.84
C ASP A 68 -0.36 1.89 3.14
N LEU A 69 -0.69 0.78 2.45
CA LEU A 69 -0.10 -0.53 2.66
C LEU A 69 1.15 -0.71 1.79
N GLY A 70 2.29 -0.96 2.42
CA GLY A 70 3.59 -0.93 1.74
C GLY A 70 4.02 0.52 1.45
N SER A 71 3.89 1.39 2.45
CA SER A 71 4.09 2.83 2.28
C SER A 71 5.49 3.21 1.81
N GLY A 72 6.49 2.34 1.99
CA GLY A 72 7.86 2.56 1.53
C GLY A 72 8.41 3.89 2.05
N SER A 73 8.91 4.72 1.14
CA SER A 73 9.41 6.07 1.44
C SER A 73 8.35 7.09 1.84
N GLY A 74 7.06 6.72 1.87
CA GLY A 74 5.93 7.63 2.09
C GLY A 74 5.48 8.38 0.84
N TYR A 75 5.89 7.92 -0.35
CA TYR A 75 5.58 8.55 -1.63
C TYR A 75 4.09 8.85 -1.83
N PHE A 76 3.20 7.89 -1.54
CA PHE A 76 1.75 8.11 -1.61
C PHE A 76 1.19 8.67 -0.30
N THR A 77 1.69 8.25 0.86
CA THR A 77 1.34 8.82 2.18
C THR A 77 1.26 10.36 2.16
N ARG A 78 2.27 11.06 1.64
CA ARG A 78 2.29 12.56 1.58
C ARG A 78 1.04 13.10 0.86
N ARG A 79 0.71 12.51 -0.28
CA ARG A 79 -0.40 12.91 -1.14
C ARG A 79 -1.75 12.56 -0.53
N PHE A 80 -1.83 11.43 0.20
CA PHE A 80 -3.03 11.08 0.95
C PHE A 80 -3.27 12.07 2.09
N VAL A 81 -2.22 12.48 2.81
CA VAL A 81 -2.32 13.48 3.90
C VAL A 81 -2.86 14.80 3.35
N GLU A 82 -2.34 15.27 2.21
CA GLU A 82 -2.87 16.45 1.53
C GLU A 82 -4.35 16.31 1.14
N ALA A 83 -4.75 15.14 0.63
CA ALA A 83 -6.11 14.89 0.15
C ALA A 83 -7.17 14.77 1.27
N VAL A 84 -6.80 14.20 2.43
CA VAL A 84 -7.73 14.01 3.56
C VAL A 84 -7.72 15.16 4.58
N THR A 85 -6.79 16.10 4.41
CA THR A 85 -6.61 17.31 5.22
C THR A 85 -6.46 17.05 6.72
N GLU A 86 -6.38 18.11 7.53
CA GLU A 86 -6.16 17.99 8.99
C GLU A 86 -7.28 17.26 9.75
N THR A 87 -8.46 17.13 9.15
CA THR A 87 -9.57 16.39 9.77
C THR A 87 -9.49 14.89 9.52
N GLY A 88 -8.66 14.45 8.57
CA GLY A 88 -8.47 13.05 8.21
C GLY A 88 -7.29 12.39 8.92
N MET A 89 -7.03 11.13 8.56
CA MET A 89 -5.93 10.34 9.11
C MET A 89 -5.36 9.40 8.06
N VAL A 90 -4.03 9.29 8.00
CA VAL A 90 -3.36 8.34 7.11
C VAL A 90 -2.47 7.41 7.93
N TYR A 91 -2.73 6.11 7.83
CA TYR A 91 -1.93 5.05 8.45
C TYR A 91 -0.92 4.54 7.42
N ALA A 92 0.33 4.97 7.55
CA ALA A 92 1.45 4.43 6.77
C ALA A 92 1.91 3.10 7.39
N ILE A 93 1.85 2.03 6.60
CA ILE A 93 2.13 0.67 7.06
C ILE A 93 3.18 0.07 6.13
N ASP A 94 4.30 -0.37 6.71
CA ASP A 94 5.34 -1.11 6.01
C ASP A 94 5.91 -2.19 6.95
N VAL A 95 6.41 -3.27 6.35
CA VAL A 95 7.02 -4.39 7.10
C VAL A 95 8.47 -4.10 7.45
N GLU A 96 9.12 -3.17 6.75
CA GLU A 96 10.50 -2.77 6.98
C GLU A 96 10.56 -1.51 7.87
N PRO A 97 11.00 -1.61 9.14
CA PRO A 97 11.04 -0.47 10.05
C PRO A 97 11.83 0.74 9.53
N GLU A 98 12.87 0.51 8.72
CA GLU A 98 13.67 1.58 8.14
C GLU A 98 12.90 2.39 7.08
N MET A 99 11.93 1.78 6.39
CA MET A 99 11.01 2.49 5.49
C MET A 99 10.12 3.44 6.29
N LEU A 100 9.54 2.96 7.41
CA LEU A 100 8.70 3.78 8.28
C LEU A 100 9.49 4.93 8.93
N ALA A 101 10.73 4.68 9.34
CA ALA A 101 11.61 5.71 9.88
C ALA A 101 11.90 6.81 8.85
N TYR A 102 12.24 6.41 7.62
CA TYR A 102 12.47 7.35 6.53
C TYR A 102 11.20 8.12 6.16
N ALA A 103 10.07 7.43 6.01
CA ALA A 103 8.79 8.04 5.68
C ALA A 103 8.43 9.10 6.73
N LYS A 104 8.59 8.78 8.02
CA LYS A 104 8.35 9.73 9.12
C LYS A 104 9.22 10.99 9.00
N GLU A 105 10.52 10.82 8.76
CA GLU A 105 11.44 11.96 8.57
C GLU A 105 11.04 12.81 7.36
N SER A 106 10.68 12.17 6.23
CA SER A 106 10.30 12.86 4.99
C SER A 106 9.01 13.69 5.10
N MET A 107 8.16 13.43 6.10
CA MET A 107 6.92 14.18 6.36
C MET A 107 7.16 15.46 7.16
N HIS A 108 8.32 15.58 7.79
CA HIS A 108 8.73 16.74 8.57
C HIS A 108 9.73 17.52 7.71
N PRO A 109 9.29 18.43 6.81
CA PRO A 109 10.24 19.25 6.07
C PRO A 109 11.11 19.98 7.09
N HIS A 110 12.43 19.89 6.93
CA HIS A 110 13.47 20.49 7.76
C HIS A 110 12.96 21.55 8.74
N ALA A 111 12.87 21.17 10.02
CA ALA A 111 12.84 22.12 11.13
C ALA A 111 14.19 22.84 11.23
#